data_AF-A0A949W4V3-F1
#
_entry.id   AF-A0A949W4V3-F1
#
_cell.length_a   1.000
_cell.length_b   1.000
_cell.length_c   1.000
_cell.angle_alpha   90.00
_cell.angle_beta   90.00
_cell.angle_gamma   90.00
#
_symmetry.space_group_name_H-M   'P 1'
#
loop_
_entity.id
_entity.type
_entity.pdbx_description
1 polymer ?
#
loop_
_entity_poly.entity_id
_entity_poly.type
_entity_poly.pdbx_seq_one_letter_code
_entity_poly.pdbx_strand_id
1 'polypeptide(L)'
;MSLITSKLFEKALVEPLKNGANTLYVVSGYATAMMVMRHAHFARTLKKGFSIRLIVGMCPLDGIDKKNHLAFKDLQTNKFEIDFKCNYVIDSPPVHSKIYAWYKDKNPIAGFVGSANYTQSGFSSSMREILIEEDAKTCREYFFSLLDETVNCDNENIQELINIYDRILLNKKVLIPDESDEVNTVLTSNILNLPNVTLTFLEKKGEVPSRSGLNWGQRKGREPNQAYINIPAKIGRSGFFPDRYKTFTIFTDDKKQFICVRAQDSGKGIHTTLNNSLLGEYFRYRLNLSSGSFITKDDLVKYGRTDVTFYKIDEENYLMDFSVR
;
A
#
# COMPACT_ATOMS: atom_id res chain seq x y z
N MET A 1 31.20 -9.45 8.10
CA MET A 1 29.77 -9.07 8.01
C MET A 1 28.98 -10.24 7.44
N SER A 2 27.71 -10.40 7.84
CA SER A 2 26.81 -11.45 7.32
C SER A 2 25.68 -10.80 6.52
N LEU A 3 25.31 -11.40 5.40
CA LEU A 3 24.19 -10.94 4.58
C LEU A 3 22.86 -11.19 5.31
N ILE A 4 22.03 -10.16 5.39
CA ILE A 4 20.66 -10.25 5.87
C ILE A 4 19.76 -10.52 4.65
N THR A 5 19.30 -11.77 4.54
CA THR A 5 18.48 -12.25 3.42
C THR A 5 17.04 -12.63 3.82
N SER A 6 16.74 -12.55 5.12
CA SER A 6 15.40 -12.84 5.66
C SER A 6 15.09 -11.97 6.86
N LYS A 7 13.81 -11.75 7.12
CA LYS A 7 13.30 -10.89 8.21
C LYS A 7 13.90 -9.48 8.18
N LEU A 8 14.13 -8.91 6.98
CA LEU A 8 14.74 -7.59 6.80
C LEU A 8 14.00 -6.51 7.61
N PHE A 9 12.66 -6.55 7.63
CA PHE A 9 11.86 -5.59 8.41
C PHE A 9 12.21 -5.63 9.89
N GLU A 10 12.25 -6.84 10.47
CA GLU A 10 12.54 -7.02 11.88
C GLU A 10 13.96 -6.52 12.19
N LYS A 11 14.94 -6.98 11.42
CA LYS A 11 16.37 -6.69 11.66
C LYS A 11 16.74 -5.24 11.41
N ALA A 12 16.32 -4.66 10.30
CA ALA A 12 16.77 -3.34 9.90
C ALA A 12 15.89 -2.20 10.44
N LEU A 13 14.61 -2.47 10.76
CA LEU A 13 13.67 -1.41 11.16
C LEU A 13 13.12 -1.58 12.58
N VAL A 14 12.98 -2.81 13.09
CA VAL A 14 12.37 -3.04 14.43
C VAL A 14 13.42 -3.22 15.53
N GLU A 15 14.46 -4.02 15.31
CA GLU A 15 15.52 -4.26 16.30
C GLU A 15 16.25 -2.98 16.75
N PRO A 16 16.59 -2.02 15.87
CA PRO A 16 17.20 -0.76 16.29
C PRO A 16 16.31 0.07 17.23
N LEU A 17 14.99 0.08 17.01
CA LEU A 17 14.02 0.71 17.92
C LEU A 17 13.99 0.02 19.29
N LYS A 18 14.01 -1.32 19.31
CA LYS A 18 14.10 -2.10 20.56
C LYS A 18 15.39 -1.79 21.32
N ASN A 19 16.48 -1.55 20.58
CA ASN A 19 17.79 -1.18 21.12
C ASN A 19 17.91 0.31 21.49
N GLY A 20 16.81 1.07 21.43
CA GLY A 20 16.73 2.43 21.94
C GLY A 20 17.11 3.53 20.95
N ALA A 21 17.24 3.22 19.65
CA ALA A 21 17.30 4.24 18.62
C ALA A 21 15.99 5.06 18.59
N ASN A 22 16.11 6.34 18.26
CA ASN A 22 14.99 7.28 18.20
C ASN A 22 14.96 8.12 16.91
N THR A 23 15.97 8.02 16.05
CA THR A 23 15.99 8.71 14.74
C THR A 23 16.45 7.75 13.66
N LEU A 24 15.67 7.66 12.58
CA LEU A 24 16.01 6.92 11.37
C LEU A 24 16.22 7.89 10.20
N TYR A 25 17.39 7.83 9.59
CA TYR A 25 17.70 8.45 8.30
C TYR A 25 17.58 7.40 7.20
N VAL A 26 16.80 7.69 6.16
CA VAL A 26 16.54 6.80 5.04
C VAL A 26 16.88 7.49 3.73
N VAL A 27 17.73 6.86 2.94
CA VAL A 27 17.83 7.14 1.50
C VAL A 27 17.20 5.96 0.78
N SER A 28 16.24 6.20 -0.11
CA SER A 28 15.63 5.13 -0.88
C SER A 28 15.25 5.61 -2.26
N GLY A 29 15.60 4.84 -3.30
CA GLY A 29 15.17 5.14 -4.66
C GLY A 29 13.65 5.34 -4.76
N TYR A 30 12.87 4.41 -4.21
CA TYR A 30 11.42 4.55 -4.07
C TYR A 30 11.00 4.41 -2.61
N ALA A 31 9.95 5.10 -2.20
CA ALA A 31 9.38 4.98 -0.86
C ALA A 31 7.86 5.15 -0.89
N THR A 32 7.16 4.54 0.07
CA THR A 32 5.72 4.72 0.22
C THR A 32 5.33 5.26 1.59
N ALA A 33 4.33 6.15 1.62
CA ALA A 33 3.71 6.64 2.85
C ALA A 33 3.13 5.48 3.69
N MET A 34 2.66 4.42 3.01
CA MET A 34 2.21 3.19 3.67
C MET A 34 3.33 2.52 4.49
N MET A 35 4.57 2.54 4.01
CA MET A 35 5.70 2.00 4.75
C MET A 35 6.00 2.80 6.02
N VAL A 36 5.95 4.14 5.94
CA VAL A 36 6.04 5.03 7.10
C VAL A 36 4.97 4.69 8.13
N MET A 37 3.72 4.54 7.68
CA MET A 37 2.58 4.21 8.56
C MET A 37 2.70 2.84 9.22
N ARG A 38 3.14 1.81 8.48
CA ARG A 38 3.41 0.49 9.08
C ARG A 38 4.50 0.59 10.14
N HIS A 39 5.57 1.30 9.85
CA HIS A 39 6.69 1.44 10.77
C HIS A 39 6.27 2.19 12.04
N ALA A 40 5.54 3.31 11.89
CA ALA A 40 4.93 4.04 13.00
C ALA A 40 4.00 3.15 13.84
N HIS A 41 3.16 2.33 13.20
CA HIS A 41 2.29 1.40 13.90
C HIS A 41 3.08 0.39 14.75
N PHE A 42 4.15 -0.21 14.20
CA PHE A 42 5.03 -1.10 14.95
C PHE A 42 5.73 -0.40 16.13
N ALA A 43 6.20 0.84 15.95
CA ALA A 43 6.79 1.60 17.06
C ALA A 43 5.78 1.83 18.20
N ARG A 44 4.51 2.12 17.86
CA ARG A 44 3.44 2.28 18.86
C ARG A 44 3.16 0.99 19.64
N THR A 45 3.18 -0.18 19.00
CA THR A 45 3.02 -1.45 19.75
C THR A 45 4.16 -1.71 20.74
N LEU A 46 5.34 -1.14 20.48
CA LEU A 46 6.49 -1.14 21.39
C LEU A 46 6.48 0.02 22.40
N LYS A 47 5.46 0.91 22.37
CA LYS A 47 5.40 2.15 23.15
C LYS A 47 6.65 3.03 22.94
N LYS A 48 7.14 3.10 21.71
CA LYS A 48 8.28 3.92 21.29
C LYS A 48 7.82 5.00 20.32
N GLY A 49 8.28 6.22 20.54
CA GLY A 49 8.27 7.28 19.54
C GLY A 49 9.63 7.36 18.86
N PHE A 50 9.64 7.78 17.59
CA PHE A 50 10.88 8.00 16.83
C PHE A 50 10.63 8.97 15.68
N SER A 51 11.72 9.52 15.17
CA SER A 51 11.73 10.42 14.04
C SER A 51 12.20 9.70 12.78
N ILE A 52 11.63 10.06 11.63
CA ILE A 52 12.08 9.59 10.32
C ILE A 52 12.47 10.79 9.47
N ARG A 53 13.65 10.70 8.85
CA ARG A 53 14.16 11.61 7.83
C ARG A 53 14.34 10.82 6.55
N LEU A 54 13.50 11.08 5.54
CA LEU A 54 13.43 10.32 4.30
C LEU A 54 13.90 11.18 3.12
N ILE A 55 14.73 10.60 2.25
CA ILE A 55 15.02 11.08 0.90
C ILE A 55 14.47 10.05 -0.10
N VAL A 56 13.62 10.51 -1.03
CA VAL A 56 13.13 9.71 -2.16
C VAL A 56 13.91 10.09 -3.41
N GLY A 57 14.65 9.11 -3.96
CA GLY A 57 15.74 9.40 -4.89
C GLY A 57 15.42 9.33 -6.38
N MET A 58 14.37 8.62 -6.80
CA MET A 58 14.03 8.45 -8.23
C MET A 58 13.09 9.52 -8.79
N CYS A 59 12.73 10.54 -8.00
CA CYS A 59 11.81 11.59 -8.41
C CYS A 59 12.23 12.38 -9.68
N PRO A 60 13.52 12.66 -9.94
CA PRO A 60 13.92 13.37 -11.17
C PRO A 60 13.65 12.58 -12.46
N LEU A 61 13.66 11.25 -12.37
CA LEU A 61 13.47 10.36 -13.54
C LEU A 61 12.02 9.87 -13.63
N ASP A 62 11.50 9.28 -12.56
CA ASP A 62 10.21 8.58 -12.58
C ASP A 62 9.06 9.43 -12.04
N GLY A 63 9.37 10.54 -11.36
CA GLY A 63 8.39 11.31 -10.60
C GLY A 63 7.87 10.58 -9.36
N ILE A 64 6.69 11.00 -8.90
CA ILE A 64 6.02 10.38 -7.75
C ILE A 64 4.51 10.31 -7.95
N ASP A 65 3.90 9.22 -7.50
CA ASP A 65 2.44 9.10 -7.49
C ASP A 65 1.81 10.17 -6.58
N LYS A 66 0.79 10.85 -7.11
CA LYS A 66 0.07 11.96 -6.47
C LYS A 66 -0.53 11.57 -5.14
N LYS A 67 -1.07 10.36 -5.01
CA LYS A 67 -1.64 9.90 -3.73
C LYS A 67 -0.54 9.68 -2.70
N ASN A 68 0.57 9.06 -3.11
CA ASN A 68 1.73 8.87 -2.26
C ASN A 68 2.36 10.21 -1.84
N HIS A 69 2.45 11.17 -2.76
CA HIS A 69 2.89 12.54 -2.49
C HIS A 69 2.02 13.24 -1.44
N LEU A 70 0.70 13.27 -1.66
CA LEU A 70 -0.25 13.88 -0.72
C LEU A 70 -0.18 13.22 0.65
N ALA A 71 -0.07 11.88 0.69
CA ALA A 71 0.09 11.15 1.94
C ALA A 71 1.41 11.47 2.66
N PHE A 72 2.51 11.69 1.92
CA PHE A 72 3.76 12.16 2.53
C PHE A 72 3.61 13.57 3.12
N LYS A 73 2.96 14.50 2.42
CA LYS A 73 2.66 15.84 2.96
C LYS A 73 1.83 15.74 4.24
N ASP A 74 0.78 14.93 4.24
CA ASP A 74 -0.05 14.69 5.42
C ASP A 74 0.74 14.09 6.60
N LEU A 75 1.67 13.18 6.34
CA LEU A 75 2.54 12.58 7.36
C LEU A 75 3.49 13.57 8.03
N GLN A 76 3.86 14.66 7.36
CA GLN A 76 4.69 15.72 7.98
C GLN A 76 3.88 16.59 8.95
N THR A 77 2.56 16.42 9.01
CA THR A 77 1.71 17.09 9.99
C THR A 77 1.67 16.31 11.31
N ASN A 78 1.38 16.99 12.42
CA ASN A 78 1.28 16.36 13.74
C ASN A 78 0.10 15.38 13.90
N LYS A 79 -0.71 15.15 12.86
CA LYS A 79 -1.93 14.31 12.92
C LYS A 79 -1.64 12.84 13.24
N PHE A 80 -0.43 12.34 12.96
CA PHE A 80 -0.11 10.92 13.05
C PHE A 80 0.87 10.59 14.19
N GLU A 81 1.13 11.51 15.12
CA GLU A 81 2.04 11.29 16.26
C GLU A 81 3.42 10.72 15.85
N ILE A 82 3.91 11.15 14.69
CA ILE A 82 5.23 10.78 14.15
C ILE A 82 5.95 12.04 13.71
N ASP A 83 7.21 12.18 14.13
CA ASP A 83 8.08 13.24 13.63
C ASP A 83 8.67 12.79 12.29
N PHE A 84 8.02 13.20 11.20
CA PHE A 84 8.37 12.80 9.84
C PHE A 84 8.80 13.99 8.99
N LYS A 85 9.92 13.83 8.28
CA LYS A 85 10.37 14.74 7.22
C LYS A 85 10.75 13.93 5.99
N CYS A 86 10.31 14.40 4.83
CA CYS A 86 10.51 13.80 3.53
C CYS A 86 11.03 14.86 2.56
N ASN A 87 12.12 14.53 1.87
CA ASN A 87 12.64 15.32 0.76
C ASN A 87 12.65 14.44 -0.49
N TYR A 88 12.50 15.09 -1.64
CA TYR A 88 12.67 14.47 -2.94
C TYR A 88 13.97 14.98 -3.54
N VAL A 89 14.74 14.08 -4.15
CA VAL A 89 15.82 14.51 -5.05
C VAL A 89 15.18 15.22 -6.24
N ILE A 90 15.72 16.38 -6.61
CA ILE A 90 15.23 17.17 -7.75
C ILE A 90 16.23 17.21 -8.90
N ASP A 91 17.51 16.97 -8.61
CA ASP A 91 18.59 17.04 -9.60
C ASP A 91 18.93 15.66 -10.18
N SER A 92 19.55 15.67 -11.36
CA SER A 92 20.13 14.47 -11.97
C SER A 92 21.62 14.39 -11.65
N PRO A 93 22.19 13.17 -11.43
CA PRO A 93 21.56 11.87 -11.63
C PRO A 93 20.62 11.44 -10.48
N PRO A 94 19.57 10.65 -10.77
CA PRO A 94 18.66 10.16 -9.73
C PRO A 94 19.37 9.21 -8.75
N VAL A 95 18.94 9.23 -7.49
CA VAL A 95 19.50 8.37 -6.44
C VAL A 95 18.71 7.06 -6.37
N HIS A 96 19.31 5.97 -6.83
CA HIS A 96 18.70 4.63 -6.70
C HIS A 96 19.24 3.82 -5.50
N SER A 97 20.02 4.45 -4.62
CA SER A 97 20.58 3.84 -3.41
C SER A 97 19.50 3.47 -2.38
N LYS A 98 19.79 2.53 -1.48
CA LYS A 98 18.96 2.21 -0.31
C LYS A 98 19.82 2.07 0.94
N ILE A 99 19.66 3.03 1.85
CA ILE A 99 20.45 3.16 3.07
C ILE A 99 19.53 3.48 4.25
N TYR A 100 19.83 2.88 5.39
CA TYR A 100 19.12 3.06 6.65
C TYR A 100 20.13 3.33 7.76
N ALA A 101 20.07 4.50 8.40
CA ALA A 101 20.96 4.85 9.50
C ALA A 101 20.16 5.18 10.76
N TRP A 102 20.37 4.40 11.82
CA TRP A 102 19.70 4.54 13.10
C TRP A 102 20.59 5.21 14.13
N TYR A 103 19.98 6.15 14.85
CA TYR A 103 20.63 6.95 15.87
C TYR A 103 19.79 6.99 17.14
N LYS A 104 20.48 7.10 18.27
CA LYS A 104 19.92 7.58 19.53
C LYS A 104 20.48 8.96 19.79
N ASP A 105 19.68 9.98 19.54
CA ASP A 105 20.10 11.38 19.55
C ASP A 105 21.27 11.60 18.57
N LYS A 106 22.47 11.86 19.09
CA LYS A 106 23.69 12.02 18.28
C LYS A 106 24.52 10.74 18.14
N ASN A 107 24.17 9.68 18.87
CA ASN A 107 24.97 8.46 18.91
C ASN A 107 24.50 7.45 17.85
N PRO A 108 25.40 6.91 17.01
CA PRO A 108 25.08 5.87 16.04
C PRO A 108 24.65 4.57 16.75
N ILE A 109 23.64 3.88 16.21
CA ILE A 109 23.14 2.60 16.73
C ILE A 109 23.31 1.47 15.72
N ALA A 110 22.85 1.65 14.47
CA ALA A 110 22.94 0.64 13.44
C ALA A 110 22.84 1.28 12.03
N GLY A 111 23.60 0.77 11.08
CA GLY A 111 23.52 1.17 9.67
C GLY A 111 23.23 -0.05 8.80
N PHE A 112 22.48 0.14 7.71
CA PHE A 112 22.18 -0.91 6.75
C PHE A 112 22.21 -0.35 5.33
N VAL A 113 22.78 -1.14 4.41
CA VAL A 113 22.82 -0.83 2.97
C VAL A 113 22.37 -2.07 2.20
N GLY A 114 21.69 -1.88 1.07
CA GLY A 114 21.39 -2.99 0.16
C GLY A 114 20.35 -2.66 -0.89
N SER A 115 19.49 -3.62 -1.20
CA SER A 115 18.55 -3.54 -2.33
C SER A 115 17.12 -3.13 -1.95
N ALA A 116 16.74 -3.36 -0.69
CA ALA A 116 15.39 -3.10 -0.19
C ALA A 116 15.03 -1.61 -0.19
N ASN A 117 14.09 -1.19 -1.04
CA ASN A 117 13.46 0.13 -0.96
C ASN A 117 12.60 0.27 0.31
N TYR A 118 12.37 1.50 0.76
CA TYR A 118 11.50 1.83 1.88
C TYR A 118 10.00 1.76 1.49
N THR A 119 9.60 0.57 1.05
CA THR A 119 8.25 0.16 0.63
C THR A 119 7.87 -1.13 1.36
N GLN A 120 6.60 -1.58 1.29
CA GLN A 120 6.27 -2.88 1.92
C GLN A 120 6.97 -4.01 1.16
N SER A 121 7.01 -3.93 -0.17
CA SER A 121 7.65 -4.91 -1.05
C SER A 121 9.13 -5.10 -0.72
N GLY A 122 9.88 -4.01 -0.50
CA GLY A 122 11.30 -4.06 -0.12
C GLY A 122 11.55 -4.73 1.23
N PHE A 123 10.54 -4.76 2.10
CA PHE A 123 10.61 -5.37 3.44
C PHE A 123 9.63 -6.54 3.62
N SER A 124 9.17 -7.12 2.51
CA SER A 124 8.27 -8.26 2.49
C SER A 124 9.04 -9.57 2.36
N SER A 125 8.30 -10.68 2.36
CA SER A 125 8.83 -12.00 2.00
C SER A 125 8.57 -12.38 0.53
N SER A 126 7.94 -11.49 -0.26
CA SER A 126 7.61 -11.75 -1.66
C SER A 126 8.69 -11.31 -2.63
N MET A 127 9.63 -10.45 -2.20
CA MET A 127 10.82 -10.06 -2.95
C MET A 127 12.07 -10.63 -2.26
N ARG A 128 13.04 -11.09 -3.07
CA ARG A 128 14.35 -11.51 -2.57
C ARG A 128 15.26 -10.29 -2.49
N GLU A 129 15.19 -9.63 -1.35
CA GLU A 129 16.01 -8.46 -1.03
C GLU A 129 17.16 -8.84 -0.11
N ILE A 130 18.25 -8.07 -0.18
CA ILE A 130 19.40 -8.21 0.70
C ILE A 130 19.70 -6.89 1.39
N LEU A 131 20.14 -6.99 2.64
CA LEU A 131 20.79 -5.92 3.38
C LEU A 131 22.09 -6.44 3.97
N ILE A 132 23.04 -5.54 4.18
CA ILE A 132 24.22 -5.79 5.00
C ILE A 132 24.29 -4.69 6.06
N GLU A 133 24.76 -5.06 7.26
CA GLU A 133 25.10 -4.07 8.27
C GLU A 133 26.29 -3.24 7.81
N GLU A 134 26.21 -1.95 8.06
CA GLU A 134 27.26 -0.98 7.76
C GLU A 134 27.36 0.03 8.90
N ASP A 135 28.46 0.77 8.96
CA ASP A 135 28.63 1.84 9.94
C ASP A 135 27.54 2.92 9.78
N ALA A 136 26.83 3.21 10.88
CA ALA A 136 25.72 4.15 10.86
C ALA A 136 26.19 5.60 10.63
N LYS A 137 27.45 5.92 10.93
CA LYS A 137 28.04 7.24 10.65
C LYS A 137 28.25 7.42 9.16
N THR A 138 28.88 6.47 8.49
CA THR A 138 29.01 6.45 7.03
C THR A 138 27.64 6.54 6.34
N CYS A 139 26.67 5.74 6.77
CA CYS A 139 25.32 5.75 6.20
C CYS A 139 24.63 7.13 6.33
N ARG A 140 24.81 7.78 7.49
CA ARG A 140 24.25 9.11 7.75
C ARG A 140 24.99 10.20 6.99
N GLU A 141 26.31 10.14 6.89
CA GLU A 141 27.11 11.08 6.10
C GLU A 141 26.65 11.09 4.64
N TYR A 142 26.38 9.91 4.07
CA TYR A 142 25.78 9.81 2.72
C TYR A 142 24.37 10.42 2.64
N PHE A 143 23.53 10.26 3.66
CA PHE A 143 22.23 10.94 3.69
C PHE A 143 22.40 12.46 3.64
N PHE A 144 23.32 13.02 4.43
CA PHE A 144 23.54 14.47 4.49
C PHE A 144 24.19 15.02 3.22
N SER A 145 25.05 14.25 2.55
CA SER A 145 25.67 14.71 1.29
C SER A 145 24.67 14.89 0.14
N LEU A 146 23.49 14.27 0.23
CA LEU A 146 22.44 14.40 -0.78
C LEU A 146 21.49 15.57 -0.52
N LEU A 147 21.55 16.24 0.63
CA LEU A 147 20.51 17.21 0.99
C LEU A 147 20.48 18.45 0.09
N ASP A 148 21.64 18.87 -0.42
CA ASP A 148 21.76 20.03 -1.30
C ASP A 148 21.05 19.82 -2.66
N GLU A 149 20.85 18.56 -3.06
CA GLU A 149 20.16 18.14 -4.30
C GLU A 149 18.68 17.80 -4.06
N THR A 150 18.14 18.14 -2.88
CA THR A 150 16.79 17.76 -2.46
C THR A 150 15.93 18.94 -2.05
N VAL A 151 14.62 18.79 -2.20
CA VAL A 151 13.62 19.76 -1.71
C VAL A 151 12.59 19.02 -0.87
N ASN A 152 12.11 19.66 0.19
CA ASN A 152 11.06 19.09 1.03
C ASN A 152 9.79 18.82 0.21
N CYS A 153 9.13 17.69 0.45
CA CYS A 153 7.91 17.33 -0.28
C CYS A 153 6.74 18.30 -0.05
N ASP A 154 6.76 19.10 1.01
CA ASP A 154 5.72 20.11 1.28
C ASP A 154 5.95 21.45 0.60
N ASN A 155 7.11 21.66 -0.05
CA ASN A 155 7.44 22.89 -0.77
C ASN A 155 6.35 23.25 -1.79
N GLU A 156 5.98 24.53 -1.84
CA GLU A 156 4.89 25.05 -2.68
C GLU A 156 5.17 24.87 -4.18
N ASN A 157 6.44 24.87 -4.58
CA ASN A 157 6.86 24.77 -5.98
C ASN A 157 7.27 23.35 -6.37
N ILE A 158 7.03 22.34 -5.52
CA ILE A 158 7.50 20.97 -5.77
C ILE A 158 6.95 20.36 -7.08
N GLN A 159 5.74 20.78 -7.50
CA GLN A 159 5.13 20.35 -8.76
C GLN A 159 5.87 20.88 -10.01
N GLU A 160 6.66 21.95 -9.87
CA GLU A 160 7.47 22.51 -10.96
C GLU A 160 8.82 21.80 -11.10
N LEU A 161 9.27 21.15 -10.02
CA LEU A 161 10.58 20.53 -9.92
C LEU A 161 10.57 19.03 -10.28
N ILE A 162 9.46 18.33 -10.03
CA ILE A 162 9.32 16.90 -10.33
C ILE A 162 7.95 16.57 -10.91
N ASN A 163 7.87 15.47 -11.66
CA ASN A 163 6.60 14.96 -12.16
C ASN A 163 5.77 14.34 -11.03
N ILE A 164 4.61 14.93 -10.73
CA ILE A 164 3.62 14.33 -9.82
C ILE A 164 2.45 13.80 -10.64
N TYR A 165 2.35 12.49 -10.75
CA TYR A 165 1.41 11.83 -11.63
C TYR A 165 0.30 11.13 -10.88
N ASP A 166 -0.90 11.05 -11.45
CA ASP A 166 -1.90 10.09 -10.97
C ASP A 166 -1.55 8.70 -11.50
N ARG A 167 -1.34 7.68 -10.65
CA ARG A 167 -0.99 6.31 -11.14
C ARG A 167 -2.04 5.76 -12.12
N ILE A 168 -3.29 6.19 -11.99
CA ILE A 168 -4.37 5.91 -12.94
C ILE A 168 -4.08 6.54 -14.31
N LEU A 169 -3.54 7.77 -14.33
CA LEU A 169 -3.12 8.47 -15.54
C LEU A 169 -1.80 7.93 -16.11
N LEU A 170 -0.85 7.46 -15.29
CA LEU A 170 0.36 6.78 -15.80
C LEU A 170 0.05 5.41 -16.38
N ASN A 171 -0.82 4.63 -15.73
CA ASN A 171 -1.32 3.41 -16.36
C ASN A 171 -2.03 3.77 -17.67
N LYS A 172 -2.78 4.89 -17.75
CA LYS A 172 -3.29 5.39 -19.04
C LYS A 172 -2.20 5.86 -20.02
N LYS A 173 -1.13 6.54 -19.60
CA LYS A 173 -0.09 7.12 -20.48
C LYS A 173 0.96 6.11 -20.95
N VAL A 174 1.33 5.13 -20.13
CA VAL A 174 2.10 3.95 -20.57
C VAL A 174 1.28 3.11 -21.57
N LEU A 175 -0.04 3.34 -21.61
CA LEU A 175 -0.98 2.74 -22.55
C LEU A 175 -1.38 3.67 -23.71
N ILE A 176 -0.79 4.87 -23.84
CA ILE A 176 -1.06 5.80 -24.95
C ILE A 176 0.27 6.42 -25.43
N PRO A 177 0.89 5.89 -26.49
CA PRO A 177 1.48 6.75 -27.50
C PRO A 177 0.36 7.20 -28.43
N ASP A 178 -0.03 8.46 -28.27
CA ASP A 178 -0.94 9.27 -29.10
C ASP A 178 -2.35 8.76 -29.43
N GLU A 179 -3.24 9.75 -29.53
CA GLU A 179 -4.67 9.64 -29.75
C GLU A 179 -5.00 8.94 -31.07
N SER A 180 -5.55 7.73 -30.99
CA SER A 180 -6.48 7.19 -31.99
C SER A 180 -7.34 6.09 -31.36
N ASP A 181 -8.54 5.90 -31.88
CA ASP A 181 -9.65 5.11 -31.32
C ASP A 181 -9.37 3.59 -31.08
N GLU A 182 -8.13 3.11 -31.26
CA GLU A 182 -7.71 1.73 -30.95
C GLU A 182 -7.47 1.46 -29.44
N VAL A 183 -7.39 2.53 -28.62
CA VAL A 183 -6.93 2.51 -27.22
C VAL A 183 -7.83 1.70 -26.27
N ASN A 184 -9.14 1.62 -26.50
CA ASN A 184 -10.02 0.79 -25.66
C ASN A 184 -9.68 -0.70 -25.78
N THR A 185 -9.19 -1.16 -26.93
CA THR A 185 -8.83 -2.56 -27.15
C THR A 185 -7.54 -2.94 -26.42
N VAL A 186 -6.57 -2.01 -26.32
CA VAL A 186 -5.25 -2.22 -25.70
C VAL A 186 -5.27 -2.07 -24.16
N LEU A 187 -6.07 -1.15 -23.62
CA LEU A 187 -6.32 -1.05 -22.17
C LEU A 187 -6.97 -2.32 -21.62
N THR A 188 -7.94 -2.86 -22.37
CA THR A 188 -8.58 -4.12 -22.03
C THR A 188 -7.56 -5.26 -22.13
N SER A 189 -6.71 -5.30 -23.15
CA SER A 189 -5.72 -6.38 -23.32
C SER A 189 -4.67 -6.44 -22.21
N ASN A 190 -4.19 -5.30 -21.70
CA ASN A 190 -3.19 -5.29 -20.63
C ASN A 190 -3.76 -5.61 -19.24
N ILE A 191 -5.00 -5.21 -18.94
CA ILE A 191 -5.70 -5.69 -17.73
C ILE A 191 -6.07 -7.18 -17.86
N LEU A 192 -6.48 -7.63 -19.05
CA LEU A 192 -6.77 -9.04 -19.32
C LEU A 192 -5.55 -9.95 -19.10
N ASN A 193 -4.33 -9.42 -19.25
CA ASN A 193 -3.08 -10.16 -19.05
C ASN A 193 -2.60 -10.20 -17.58
N LEU A 194 -3.19 -9.40 -16.68
CA LEU A 194 -2.82 -9.47 -15.27
C LEU A 194 -3.35 -10.77 -14.64
N PRO A 195 -2.58 -11.39 -13.72
CA PRO A 195 -3.10 -12.46 -12.88
C PRO A 195 -4.38 -12.00 -12.19
N ASN A 196 -5.45 -12.77 -12.34
CA ASN A 196 -6.74 -12.40 -11.80
C ASN A 196 -7.48 -13.58 -11.15
N VAL A 197 -8.38 -13.24 -10.22
CA VAL A 197 -9.32 -14.18 -9.60
C VAL A 197 -10.69 -13.55 -9.52
N THR A 198 -11.72 -14.34 -9.78
CA THR A 198 -13.12 -13.92 -9.60
C THR A 198 -13.68 -14.55 -8.34
N LEU A 199 -14.26 -13.72 -7.48
CA LEU A 199 -14.84 -14.11 -6.20
C LEU A 199 -16.36 -13.93 -6.27
N THR A 200 -17.10 -15.02 -6.12
CA THR A 200 -18.57 -14.98 -6.08
C THR A 200 -19.08 -14.46 -4.73
N PHE A 201 -20.17 -13.71 -4.77
CA PHE A 201 -20.93 -13.31 -3.57
C PHE A 201 -21.96 -14.36 -3.15
N LEU A 202 -22.19 -15.39 -3.97
CA LEU A 202 -23.20 -16.41 -3.73
C LEU A 202 -22.61 -17.61 -2.97
N GLU A 203 -23.44 -18.23 -2.13
CA GLU A 203 -23.14 -19.54 -1.54
C GLU A 203 -23.48 -20.69 -2.49
N LYS A 204 -23.21 -21.94 -2.08
CA LYS A 204 -23.44 -23.15 -2.90
C LYS A 204 -24.88 -23.29 -3.40
N LYS A 205 -25.86 -22.77 -2.65
CA LYS A 205 -27.29 -22.78 -3.02
C LYS A 205 -27.66 -21.68 -4.02
N GLY A 206 -26.71 -20.82 -4.40
CA GLY A 206 -26.91 -19.74 -5.35
C GLY A 206 -27.52 -18.47 -4.76
N GLU A 207 -27.54 -18.33 -3.43
CA GLU A 207 -28.07 -17.17 -2.71
C GLU A 207 -26.95 -16.35 -2.07
N VAL A 208 -27.21 -15.07 -1.76
CA VAL A 208 -26.30 -14.28 -0.93
C VAL A 208 -26.42 -14.76 0.53
N PRO A 209 -25.32 -15.13 1.21
CA PRO A 209 -25.40 -15.57 2.60
C PRO A 209 -26.11 -14.55 3.50
N SER A 210 -26.99 -15.01 4.37
CA SER A 210 -27.81 -14.10 5.20
C SER A 210 -27.07 -13.44 6.37
N ARG A 211 -25.91 -13.98 6.78
CA ARG A 211 -25.17 -13.54 7.98
C ARG A 211 -23.64 -13.54 7.80
N SER A 212 -23.16 -13.55 6.55
CA SER A 212 -21.75 -13.53 6.20
C SER A 212 -21.52 -12.80 4.87
N GLY A 213 -20.26 -12.62 4.46
CA GLY A 213 -19.91 -11.85 3.28
C GLY A 213 -20.45 -10.41 3.34
N LEU A 214 -21.25 -10.02 2.34
CA LEU A 214 -21.86 -8.69 2.23
C LEU A 214 -22.92 -8.40 3.32
N ASN A 215 -23.51 -9.45 3.91
CA ASN A 215 -24.53 -9.35 4.97
C ASN A 215 -23.96 -9.67 6.36
N TRP A 216 -22.64 -9.61 6.56
CA TRP A 216 -22.04 -9.95 7.85
C TRP A 216 -22.54 -9.06 9.02
N GLY A 217 -22.77 -7.78 8.75
CA GLY A 217 -23.33 -6.78 9.67
C GLY A 217 -24.81 -7.01 10.02
N GLN A 218 -25.53 -7.86 9.27
CA GLN A 218 -26.95 -8.18 9.52
C GLN A 218 -27.15 -9.14 10.69
N ARG A 219 -26.06 -9.53 11.39
CA ARG A 219 -26.13 -10.30 12.63
C ARG A 219 -26.60 -9.40 13.77
N LYS A 220 -27.37 -9.98 14.69
CA LYS A 220 -27.85 -9.28 15.90
C LYS A 220 -26.69 -8.61 16.64
N GLY A 221 -26.83 -7.31 16.92
CA GLY A 221 -25.87 -6.52 17.69
C GLY A 221 -24.62 -6.07 16.93
N ARG A 222 -24.61 -6.15 15.59
CA ARG A 222 -23.53 -5.59 14.76
C ARG A 222 -23.99 -4.33 14.04
N GLU A 223 -23.02 -3.52 13.61
CA GLU A 223 -23.30 -2.41 12.71
C GLU A 223 -23.71 -2.99 11.32
N PRO A 224 -24.88 -2.62 10.77
CA PRO A 224 -25.46 -3.27 9.59
C PRO A 224 -24.63 -3.22 8.30
N ASN A 225 -23.76 -2.22 8.13
CA ASN A 225 -22.90 -2.10 6.96
C ASN A 225 -21.64 -2.96 7.01
N GLN A 226 -21.30 -3.56 8.15
CA GLN A 226 -20.10 -4.40 8.22
C GLN A 226 -20.16 -5.54 7.18
N ALA A 227 -19.13 -5.62 6.36
CA ALA A 227 -19.04 -6.60 5.29
C ALA A 227 -17.59 -7.06 5.07
N TYR A 228 -17.45 -8.20 4.39
CA TYR A 228 -16.16 -8.67 3.90
C TYR A 228 -16.36 -9.42 2.59
N ILE A 229 -15.30 -9.49 1.77
CA ILE A 229 -15.29 -10.30 0.55
C ILE A 229 -14.67 -11.66 0.88
N ASN A 230 -15.40 -12.74 0.61
CA ASN A 230 -14.97 -14.09 0.94
C ASN A 230 -13.89 -14.58 -0.04
N ILE A 231 -12.81 -15.14 0.50
CA ILE A 231 -11.72 -15.75 -0.26
C ILE A 231 -11.85 -17.26 -0.15
N PRO A 232 -12.17 -17.97 -1.24
CA PRO A 232 -12.15 -19.43 -1.28
C PRO A 232 -10.79 -19.98 -0.87
N ALA A 233 -10.79 -21.08 -0.11
CA ALA A 233 -9.56 -21.63 0.47
C ALA A 233 -8.48 -21.97 -0.59
N LYS A 234 -8.87 -22.34 -1.81
CA LYS A 234 -7.95 -22.55 -2.93
C LYS A 234 -7.18 -21.28 -3.30
N ILE A 235 -7.87 -20.15 -3.39
CA ILE A 235 -7.28 -18.82 -3.68
C ILE A 235 -6.48 -18.34 -2.47
N GLY A 236 -7.00 -18.56 -1.26
CA GLY A 236 -6.29 -18.18 -0.02
C GLY A 236 -4.93 -18.87 0.15
N ARG A 237 -4.74 -20.04 -0.47
CA ARG A 237 -3.49 -20.82 -0.48
C ARG A 237 -2.61 -20.57 -1.71
N SER A 238 -3.10 -19.90 -2.74
CA SER A 238 -2.33 -19.72 -3.99
C SER A 238 -1.29 -18.60 -3.93
N GLY A 239 -1.28 -17.81 -2.85
CA GLY A 239 -0.45 -16.60 -2.76
C GLY A 239 -0.95 -15.44 -3.62
N PHE A 240 -2.18 -15.52 -4.15
CA PHE A 240 -2.76 -14.44 -4.97
C PHE A 240 -2.91 -13.16 -4.16
N PHE A 241 -3.55 -13.22 -2.99
CA PHE A 241 -3.63 -12.12 -2.04
C PHE A 241 -2.50 -12.22 -1.00
N PRO A 242 -2.09 -11.11 -0.37
CA PRO A 242 -1.01 -11.10 0.63
C PRO A 242 -1.26 -12.04 1.81
N ASP A 243 -0.26 -12.26 2.65
CA ASP A 243 -0.46 -13.03 3.88
C ASP A 243 -1.44 -12.33 4.84
N ARG A 244 -1.97 -13.12 5.79
CA ARG A 244 -2.87 -12.63 6.83
C ARG A 244 -2.20 -11.46 7.60
N TYR A 245 -2.98 -10.42 7.88
CA TYR A 245 -2.54 -9.15 8.51
C TYR A 245 -1.58 -8.27 7.70
N LYS A 246 -1.11 -8.68 6.51
CA LYS A 246 -0.42 -7.76 5.59
C LYS A 246 -1.46 -6.86 4.92
N THR A 247 -1.24 -5.55 5.00
CA THR A 247 -2.07 -4.53 4.38
C THR A 247 -1.80 -4.44 2.89
N PHE A 248 -2.85 -4.24 2.10
CA PHE A 248 -2.77 -3.94 0.68
C PHE A 248 -3.86 -2.97 0.27
N THR A 249 -3.65 -2.31 -0.85
CA THR A 249 -4.54 -1.32 -1.43
C THR A 249 -5.37 -1.98 -2.52
N ILE A 250 -6.68 -1.77 -2.46
CA ILE A 250 -7.62 -2.08 -3.53
C ILE A 250 -8.03 -0.76 -4.17
N PHE A 251 -7.84 -0.64 -5.48
CA PHE A 251 -8.47 0.37 -6.32
C PHE A 251 -9.70 -0.25 -6.99
N THR A 252 -10.80 0.47 -7.07
CA THR A 252 -12.02 -0.04 -7.72
C THR A 252 -12.16 0.48 -9.14
N ASP A 253 -12.99 -0.20 -9.94
CA ASP A 253 -13.35 0.21 -11.31
C ASP A 253 -13.94 1.64 -11.38
N ASP A 254 -14.61 2.10 -10.31
CA ASP A 254 -15.17 3.45 -10.16
C ASP A 254 -14.27 4.41 -9.37
N LYS A 255 -12.95 4.15 -9.35
CA LYS A 255 -11.89 5.05 -8.81
C LYS A 255 -11.92 5.25 -7.29
N LYS A 256 -12.59 4.39 -6.52
CA LYS A 256 -12.49 4.35 -5.05
C LYS A 256 -11.24 3.58 -4.62
N GLN A 257 -10.87 3.74 -3.35
CA GLN A 257 -9.71 3.09 -2.78
C GLN A 257 -10.01 2.58 -1.37
N PHE A 258 -9.53 1.37 -1.08
CA PHE A 258 -9.62 0.74 0.23
C PHE A 258 -8.27 0.22 0.67
N ILE A 259 -7.90 0.46 1.92
CA ILE A 259 -6.79 -0.22 2.57
C ILE A 259 -7.37 -1.43 3.28
N CYS A 260 -6.99 -2.62 2.82
CA CYS A 260 -7.54 -3.88 3.25
C CYS A 260 -6.47 -4.80 3.79
N VAL A 261 -6.90 -5.81 4.56
CA VAL A 261 -6.09 -6.96 4.95
C VAL A 261 -6.89 -8.23 4.73
N ARG A 262 -6.20 -9.37 4.73
CA ARG A 262 -6.86 -10.66 4.94
C ARG A 262 -7.03 -10.94 6.42
N ALA A 263 -8.25 -11.23 6.83
CA ALA A 263 -8.62 -11.59 8.20
C ALA A 263 -9.67 -12.70 8.25
N GLN A 264 -10.31 -12.82 9.43
CA GLN A 264 -11.11 -13.95 9.88
C GLN A 264 -10.30 -15.25 10.02
N ASP A 265 -10.97 -16.29 10.52
CA ASP A 265 -10.38 -17.63 10.63
C ASP A 265 -9.81 -18.07 9.28
N SER A 266 -8.55 -18.51 9.32
CA SER A 266 -7.79 -18.96 8.15
C SER A 266 -7.57 -17.89 7.05
N GLY A 267 -7.80 -16.59 7.33
CA GLY A 267 -7.57 -15.51 6.35
C GLY A 267 -8.55 -15.56 5.19
N LYS A 268 -9.80 -15.98 5.45
CA LYS A 268 -10.87 -16.19 4.47
C LYS A 268 -11.64 -14.93 4.08
N GLY A 269 -11.36 -13.77 4.69
CA GLY A 269 -12.08 -12.54 4.40
C GLY A 269 -11.15 -11.38 4.07
N ILE A 270 -11.46 -10.64 3.01
CA ILE A 270 -10.90 -9.30 2.78
C ILE A 270 -11.79 -8.30 3.50
N HIS A 271 -11.20 -7.51 4.39
CA HIS A 271 -11.87 -6.42 5.08
C HIS A 271 -10.99 -5.17 5.11
N THR A 272 -11.63 -4.01 5.21
CA THR A 272 -10.97 -2.73 5.44
C THR A 272 -10.35 -2.68 6.84
N THR A 273 -9.18 -2.05 6.97
CA THR A 273 -8.36 -2.13 8.19
C THR A 273 -8.95 -1.40 9.40
N LEU A 274 -9.48 -0.20 9.19
CA LEU A 274 -9.94 0.68 10.28
C LEU A 274 -11.43 0.56 10.56
N ASN A 275 -12.23 0.39 9.51
CA ASN A 275 -13.68 0.32 9.61
C ASN A 275 -14.23 -0.71 8.62
N ASN A 276 -14.72 -1.84 9.12
CA ASN A 276 -15.27 -2.95 8.33
C ASN A 276 -16.58 -2.60 7.59
N SER A 277 -17.17 -1.44 7.85
CA SER A 277 -18.39 -0.97 7.21
C SER A 277 -18.14 -0.40 5.82
N LEU A 278 -16.93 0.09 5.53
CA LEU A 278 -16.61 0.79 4.27
C LEU A 278 -16.86 -0.07 3.02
N LEU A 279 -16.52 -1.36 3.04
CA LEU A 279 -16.82 -2.25 1.91
C LEU A 279 -18.32 -2.48 1.76
N GLY A 280 -19.06 -2.60 2.86
CA GLY A 280 -20.50 -2.84 2.78
C GLY A 280 -21.29 -1.60 2.40
N GLU A 281 -20.87 -0.41 2.83
CA GLU A 281 -21.38 0.87 2.34
C GLU A 281 -21.14 0.99 0.83
N TYR A 282 -19.91 0.67 0.38
CA TYR A 282 -19.55 0.68 -1.03
C TYR A 282 -20.43 -0.24 -1.88
N PHE A 283 -20.59 -1.51 -1.50
CA PHE A 283 -21.43 -2.43 -2.28
C PHE A 283 -22.90 -2.04 -2.24
N ARG A 284 -23.45 -1.61 -1.10
CA ARG A 284 -24.84 -1.13 -1.03
C ARG A 284 -25.05 0.08 -1.94
N TYR A 285 -24.13 1.04 -1.91
CA TYR A 285 -24.18 2.20 -2.80
C TYR A 285 -24.15 1.78 -4.28
N ARG A 286 -23.22 0.89 -4.66
CA ARG A 286 -23.11 0.36 -6.04
C ARG A 286 -24.37 -0.35 -6.50
N LEU A 287 -25.07 -1.03 -5.59
CA LEU A 287 -26.34 -1.73 -5.84
C LEU A 287 -27.57 -0.82 -5.76
N ASN A 288 -27.38 0.49 -5.55
CA ASN A 288 -28.45 1.47 -5.32
C ASN A 288 -29.37 1.09 -4.15
N LEU A 289 -28.78 0.58 -3.06
CA LEU A 289 -29.43 0.23 -1.81
C LEU A 289 -29.13 1.27 -0.73
N SER A 290 -30.07 1.42 0.21
CA SER A 290 -29.84 2.24 1.40
C SER A 290 -28.73 1.66 2.28
N SER A 291 -28.05 2.54 3.02
CA SER A 291 -27.06 2.14 4.01
C SER A 291 -27.67 1.16 5.02
N GLY A 292 -26.95 0.09 5.32
CA GLY A 292 -27.38 -0.95 6.24
C GLY A 292 -28.41 -1.96 5.71
N SER A 293 -28.89 -1.82 4.47
CA SER A 293 -29.86 -2.76 3.89
C SER A 293 -29.31 -4.19 3.76
N PHE A 294 -30.20 -5.17 3.86
CA PHE A 294 -29.88 -6.55 3.51
C PHE A 294 -29.71 -6.68 2.00
N ILE A 295 -28.64 -7.33 1.55
CA ILE A 295 -28.37 -7.58 0.12
C ILE A 295 -28.89 -8.97 -0.24
N THR A 296 -29.80 -9.04 -1.21
CA THR A 296 -30.35 -10.27 -1.77
C THR A 296 -29.64 -10.66 -3.07
N LYS A 297 -29.89 -11.88 -3.54
CA LYS A 297 -29.47 -12.30 -4.88
C LYS A 297 -30.11 -11.43 -5.97
N ASP A 298 -31.39 -11.10 -5.81
CA ASP A 298 -32.12 -10.29 -6.79
C ASP A 298 -31.50 -8.89 -6.94
N ASP A 299 -30.94 -8.31 -5.87
CA ASP A 299 -30.19 -7.04 -5.94
C ASP A 299 -28.95 -7.17 -6.84
N LEU A 300 -28.18 -8.26 -6.68
CA LEU A 300 -27.00 -8.54 -7.50
C LEU A 300 -27.36 -8.86 -8.96
N VAL A 301 -28.44 -9.61 -9.18
CA VAL A 301 -28.93 -9.94 -10.52
C VAL A 301 -29.45 -8.68 -11.22
N LYS A 302 -30.21 -7.83 -10.52
CA LYS A 302 -30.68 -6.54 -11.02
C LYS A 302 -29.51 -5.60 -11.33
N TYR A 303 -28.47 -5.62 -10.52
CA TYR A 303 -27.23 -4.91 -10.81
C TYR A 303 -26.56 -5.41 -12.09
N GLY A 304 -26.67 -6.71 -12.39
CA GLY A 304 -26.10 -7.35 -13.58
C GLY A 304 -24.83 -8.15 -13.30
N ARG A 305 -24.45 -8.35 -12.02
CA ARG A 305 -23.27 -9.12 -11.64
C ARG A 305 -23.36 -9.69 -10.23
N THR A 306 -22.99 -10.96 -10.07
CA THR A 306 -23.03 -11.70 -8.78
C THR A 306 -21.65 -12.02 -8.21
N ASP A 307 -20.59 -11.47 -8.79
CA ASP A 307 -19.20 -11.68 -8.42
C ASP A 307 -18.40 -10.39 -8.55
N VAL A 308 -17.15 -10.44 -8.14
CA VAL A 308 -16.17 -9.36 -8.31
C VAL A 308 -14.84 -9.94 -8.75
N THR A 309 -14.16 -9.29 -9.68
CA THR A 309 -12.86 -9.74 -10.19
C THR A 309 -11.74 -8.90 -9.58
N PHE A 310 -10.71 -9.56 -9.08
CA PHE A 310 -9.48 -8.93 -8.63
C PHE A 310 -8.37 -9.17 -9.62
N TYR A 311 -7.68 -8.11 -10.03
CA TYR A 311 -6.44 -8.16 -10.80
C TYR A 311 -5.28 -7.77 -9.91
N LYS A 312 -4.24 -8.59 -9.86
CA LYS A 312 -3.03 -8.31 -9.10
C LYS A 312 -2.15 -7.36 -9.93
N ILE A 313 -2.05 -6.10 -9.52
CA ILE A 313 -1.18 -5.10 -10.16
C ILE A 313 0.25 -5.33 -9.67
N ASP A 314 0.42 -5.43 -8.36
CA ASP A 314 1.67 -5.82 -7.69
C ASP A 314 1.35 -6.46 -6.32
N GLU A 315 2.36 -6.67 -5.47
CA GLU A 315 2.18 -7.31 -4.15
C GLU A 315 1.33 -6.49 -3.16
N GLU A 316 1.22 -5.17 -3.38
CA GLU A 316 0.54 -4.23 -2.50
C GLU A 316 -0.72 -3.63 -3.14
N ASN A 317 -0.90 -3.76 -4.45
CA ASN A 317 -1.93 -3.06 -5.21
C ASN A 317 -2.76 -4.02 -6.05
N TYR A 318 -4.08 -3.92 -5.92
CA TYR A 318 -5.05 -4.72 -6.65
C TYR A 318 -6.09 -3.80 -7.28
N LEU A 319 -6.53 -4.15 -8.49
CA LEU A 319 -7.76 -3.60 -9.06
C LEU A 319 -8.91 -4.54 -8.72
N MET A 320 -9.97 -4.02 -8.14
CA MET A 320 -11.24 -4.70 -7.90
C MET A 320 -12.27 -4.21 -8.90
N ASP A 321 -12.58 -5.04 -9.88
CA ASP A 321 -13.58 -4.78 -10.90
C ASP A 321 -14.93 -5.36 -10.49
N PHE A 322 -15.88 -4.46 -10.21
CA PHE A 322 -17.29 -4.77 -10.01
C PHE A 322 -18.18 -4.17 -11.12
N SER A 323 -17.61 -3.78 -12.27
CA SER A 323 -18.38 -3.22 -13.40
C SER A 323 -19.33 -4.26 -14.01
N VAL A 324 -20.41 -3.77 -14.62
CA VAL A 324 -21.34 -4.61 -15.40
C VAL A 324 -20.87 -4.57 -16.85
N ARG A 325 -20.79 -5.73 -17.50
CA ARG A 325 -20.35 -5.85 -18.89
C ARG A 325 -21.52 -5.88 -19.85
#